data_AF-A0A932BKZ4-F1
#
_entry.id   AF-A0A932BKZ4-F1
#
_cell.length_a   1.000
_cell.length_b   1.000
_cell.length_c   1.000
_cell.angle_alpha   90.00
_cell.angle_beta   90.00
_cell.angle_gamma   90.00
#
_symmetry.space_group_name_H-M   'P 1'
#
loop_
_entity.id
_entity.type
_entity.pdbx_description
1 polymer ?
#
loop_
_entity_poly.entity_id
_entity_poly.type
_entity_poly.pdbx_seq_one_letter_code
_entity_poly.pdbx_strand_id
1 'polypeptide(L)'
;MANKEKRTYNLTAATVRTVRELADEYHAAPTQDAVVELAVSELARRLRDEEESAVWEAAAADPTFRAESQEIEDAYRGADRETWPA
;
A
#
# COMPACT_ATOMS: atom_id res chain seq x y z
N MET A 1 2.64 -15.34 18.27
CA MET A 1 3.08 -13.96 18.54
C MET A 1 4.32 -13.71 17.71
N ALA A 2 4.37 -12.66 16.90
CA ALA A 2 5.57 -12.33 16.14
C ALA A 2 6.72 -12.03 17.12
N ASN A 3 7.92 -12.54 16.84
CA ASN A 3 9.09 -12.28 17.65
C ASN A 3 9.50 -10.81 17.45
N LYS A 4 9.55 -10.02 18.53
CA LYS A 4 9.96 -8.60 18.46
C LYS A 4 11.47 -8.49 18.71
N GLU A 5 12.19 -7.85 17.79
CA GLU A 5 13.60 -7.55 17.96
C GLU A 5 13.80 -6.08 18.35
N LYS A 6 14.59 -5.85 19.41
CA LYS A 6 14.89 -4.48 19.86
C LYS A 6 16.07 -3.92 19.07
N ARG A 7 15.88 -2.75 18.46
CA ARG A 7 16.91 -1.99 17.77
C ARG A 7 16.91 -0.54 18.25
N THR A 8 18.10 0.03 18.44
CA THR A 8 18.26 1.46 18.76
C THR A 8 18.71 2.20 17.50
N TYR A 9 18.02 3.29 17.18
CA TYR A 9 18.34 4.17 16.04
C TYR A 9 18.72 5.56 16.54
N ASN A 10 19.67 6.20 15.84
CA ASN A 10 19.99 7.60 16.06
C ASN A 10 18.98 8.48 15.31
N LEU A 11 17.96 8.96 16.01
CA LEU A 11 16.93 9.83 15.46
C LEU A 11 17.18 11.29 15.84
N THR A 12 16.73 12.20 14.99
CA THR A 12 16.75 13.63 15.33
C THR A 12 15.77 13.92 16.48
N ALA A 13 16.05 14.95 17.27
CA ALA A 13 15.15 15.38 18.35
C ALA A 13 13.76 15.78 17.81
N ALA A 14 13.68 16.27 16.58
CA ALA A 14 12.42 16.58 15.91
C ALA A 14 11.62 15.29 15.65
N THR A 15 12.24 14.26 15.07
CA THR A 15 11.59 12.96 14.81
C THR A 15 11.07 12.32 16.09
N VAL A 16 11.86 12.33 17.17
CA VAL A 16 11.43 11.78 18.47
C VAL A 16 10.20 12.52 19.01
N ARG A 17 10.14 13.84 18.83
CA ARG A 17 8.98 14.64 19.24
C ARG A 17 7.74 14.28 18.42
N THR A 18 7.87 14.17 17.10
CA THR A 18 6.77 13.76 16.23
C THR A 18 6.24 12.37 16.59
N VAL A 19 7.13 11.40 16.88
CA VAL A 19 6.72 10.05 17.30
C VAL A 19 5.91 10.10 18.61
N ARG A 20 6.32 10.95 19.56
CA ARG A 20 5.58 11.17 20.81
C ARG A 20 4.22 11.79 20.55
N GLU A 21 4.15 12.88 19.79
CA GLU A 21 2.89 13.55 19.43
C GLU A 21 1.92 12.56 18.75
N LEU A 22 2.40 11.76 17.80
CA LEU A 22 1.58 10.76 17.11
C LEU A 22 1.00 9.69 18.03
N ALA A 23 1.75 9.24 19.04
CA ALA A 23 1.27 8.25 20.00
C ALA A 23 0.36 8.87 21.07
N ASP A 24 0.80 10.00 21.65
CA ASP A 24 0.25 10.54 22.88
C ASP A 24 -0.90 11.53 22.63
N GLU A 25 -0.81 12.35 21.57
CA GLU A 25 -1.82 13.38 21.24
C GLU A 25 -2.80 12.90 20.18
N TYR A 26 -2.29 12.30 19.10
CA TYR A 26 -3.12 11.87 17.97
C TYR A 26 -3.61 10.43 18.08
N HIS A 27 -3.08 9.65 19.04
CA HIS A 27 -3.42 8.24 19.24
C HIS A 27 -3.37 7.40 17.96
N ALA A 28 -2.44 7.72 17.06
CA ALA A 28 -2.28 7.03 15.78
C ALA A 28 -1.86 5.56 15.97
N ALA A 29 -1.22 5.23 17.09
CA ALA A 29 -0.85 3.88 17.48
C ALA A 29 -0.78 3.76 19.01
N PRO A 30 -0.90 2.53 19.59
CA PRO A 30 -0.95 2.34 21.04
C PRO A 30 0.36 2.64 21.77
N THR A 31 1.49 2.67 21.06
CA THR A 31 2.81 3.00 21.61
C THR A 31 3.66 3.73 20.59
N GLN A 32 4.73 4.41 21.05
CA GLN A 32 5.72 5.02 20.16
C GLN A 32 6.41 3.99 19.24
N ASP A 33 6.69 2.78 19.74
CA ASP A 33 7.22 1.70 18.90
C ASP A 33 6.22 1.31 17.80
N ALA A 34 4.92 1.27 18.13
CA ALA A 34 3.88 0.99 17.14
C ALA A 34 3.72 2.12 16.10
N VAL A 35 3.97 3.39 16.47
CA VAL A 35 4.06 4.49 15.50
C VAL A 35 5.20 4.25 14.50
N VAL A 36 6.36 3.79 14.99
CA VAL A 36 7.51 3.48 14.12
C VAL A 36 7.22 2.27 13.22
N GLU A 37 6.66 1.19 13.77
CA GLU A 37 6.23 0.01 13.00
C GLU A 37 5.22 0.40 11.90
N LEU A 38 4.24 1.26 12.23
CA LEU A 38 3.27 1.79 11.28
C LEU A 38 3.93 2.63 10.18
N ALA A 39 4.80 3.58 10.55
CA ALA A 39 5.46 4.46 9.59
C ALA A 39 6.32 3.67 8.60
N VAL A 40 7.04 2.65 9.06
CA VAL A 40 7.84 1.77 8.18
C VAL A 40 6.96 0.94 7.26
N SER A 41 5.85 0.41 7.78
CA SER A 41 4.88 -0.35 6.98
C SER A 41 4.26 0.49 5.89
N GLU A 42 3.88 1.73 6.21
CA GLU A 42 3.32 2.70 5.28
C GLU A 42 4.33 3.13 4.21
N LEU A 43 5.59 3.36 4.57
CA LEU A 43 6.64 3.66 3.60
C LEU A 43 6.87 2.48 2.65
N ALA A 44 6.95 1.26 3.20
CA ALA A 44 7.12 0.06 2.38
C ALA A 44 5.93 -0.17 1.45
N ARG A 45 4.71 0.11 1.91
CA ARG A 45 3.51 0.04 1.08
C ARG A 45 3.57 1.04 -0.07
N ARG A 46 3.84 2.32 0.20
CA ARG A 46 3.94 3.36 -0.83
C ARG A 46 4.95 3.02 -1.92
N LEU A 47 6.12 2.52 -1.54
CA LEU A 47 7.15 2.14 -2.52
C LEU A 47 6.71 0.95 -3.40
N ARG A 48 5.98 -0.02 -2.83
CA ARG A 48 5.40 -1.12 -3.63
C ARG A 48 4.29 -0.63 -4.54
N ASP A 49 3.39 0.22 -4.03
CA ASP A 49 2.30 0.78 -4.82
C ASP A 49 2.84 1.62 -5.99
N GLU A 50 3.93 2.38 -5.79
CA GLU A 50 4.62 3.13 -6.83
C GLU A 50 5.25 2.19 -7.89
N GLU A 51 5.93 1.13 -7.46
CA GLU A 51 6.50 0.13 -8.36
C GLU A 51 5.41 -0.60 -9.16
N GLU A 52 4.34 -1.02 -8.48
CA GLU A 52 3.20 -1.71 -9.10
C GLU A 52 2.49 -0.80 -10.10
N SER A 53 2.27 0.48 -9.76
CA SER A 53 1.70 1.47 -10.67
C SER A 53 2.52 1.60 -11.95
N ALA A 54 3.85 1.63 -11.85
CA ALA A 54 4.72 1.70 -13.03
C ALA A 54 4.61 0.43 -13.90
N VAL A 55 4.48 -0.74 -13.28
CA VAL A 55 4.26 -2.01 -13.99
C VAL A 55 2.90 -2.00 -14.70
N TRP A 56 1.84 -1.56 -14.03
CA TRP A 56 0.50 -1.44 -14.62
C TRP A 56 0.47 -0.42 -15.77
N GLU A 57 1.16 0.72 -15.65
CA GLU A 57 1.28 1.69 -16.74
C GLU A 57 1.98 1.09 -17.97
N ALA A 58 3.07 0.33 -17.75
CA ALA A 58 3.78 -0.35 -18.82
C ALA A 58 2.90 -1.43 -19.48
N ALA A 59 2.22 -2.26 -18.69
CA ALA A 59 1.29 -3.27 -19.21
C ALA A 59 0.12 -2.62 -19.96
N ALA A 60 -0.43 -1.52 -19.44
CA ALA A 60 -1.49 -0.77 -20.10
C ALA A 60 -1.04 -0.15 -21.43
N ALA A 61 0.26 0.00 -21.68
CA ALA A 61 0.82 0.42 -22.98
C ALA A 61 1.14 -0.75 -23.93
N ASP A 62 1.24 -1.97 -23.42
CA ASP A 62 1.56 -3.17 -24.19
C ASP A 62 0.36 -3.60 -25.08
N PRO A 63 0.53 -3.64 -26.41
CA PRO A 63 -0.52 -4.10 -27.32
C PRO A 63 -0.99 -5.53 -27.07
N THR A 64 -0.12 -6.43 -26.62
CA THR A 64 -0.46 -7.83 -26.35
C THR A 64 -1.40 -7.91 -25.15
N PHE A 65 -1.00 -7.27 -24.04
CA PHE A 65 -1.81 -7.20 -22.83
C PHE A 65 -3.19 -6.58 -23.09
N ARG A 66 -3.25 -5.52 -23.91
CA ARG A 66 -4.53 -4.90 -24.32
C ARG A 66 -5.41 -5.86 -25.11
N ALA A 67 -4.84 -6.60 -26.05
CA ALA A 67 -5.58 -7.56 -26.86
C ALA A 67 -6.15 -8.70 -26.00
N GLU A 68 -5.34 -9.26 -25.10
CA GLU A 68 -5.77 -10.30 -24.15
C GLU A 68 -6.86 -9.78 -23.21
N SER A 69 -6.69 -8.58 -22.66
CA SER A 69 -7.70 -7.95 -21.79
C SER A 69 -9.03 -7.74 -22.52
N GLN A 70 -8.98 -7.30 -23.78
CA GLN A 70 -10.16 -7.13 -24.62
C GLN A 70 -10.86 -8.46 -24.92
N GLU A 71 -10.11 -9.52 -25.16
CA GLU A 71 -10.67 -10.86 -25.38
C GLU A 71 -11.43 -11.35 -24.14
N ILE A 72 -10.89 -11.14 -22.94
CA ILE A 72 -11.57 -11.46 -21.68
C ILE A 72 -12.86 -10.65 -21.54
N GLU A 73 -12.78 -9.33 -21.71
CA GLU A 73 -13.95 -8.45 -21.63
C GLU A 73 -15.05 -8.89 -22.61
N ASP A 74 -14.70 -9.18 -23.88
CA ASP A 74 -15.68 -9.62 -24.87
C ASP A 74 -16.28 -11.00 -24.56
N ALA A 75 -15.53 -11.90 -23.93
CA ALA A 75 -16.01 -13.21 -23.52
C ALA A 75 -17.05 -13.15 -22.38
N TYR A 76 -16.93 -12.19 -21.46
CA TYR A 76 -17.74 -12.15 -20.23
C TYR A 76 -18.76 -11.02 -20.16
N ARG A 77 -18.68 -9.99 -21.01
CA ARG A 77 -19.59 -8.83 -21.01
C ARG A 77 -21.08 -9.18 -20.96
N GLY A 78 -21.49 -10.26 -21.61
CA GLY A 78 -22.88 -10.73 -21.59
C GLY A 78 -23.32 -11.18 -20.18
N ALA A 79 -22.53 -12.07 -19.57
CA ALA A 79 -22.81 -12.60 -18.23
C ALA A 79 -22.73 -11.53 -17.15
N ASP A 80 -21.82 -10.56 -17.30
CA ASP A 80 -21.68 -9.45 -16.35
C ASP A 80 -22.93 -8.55 -16.34
N ARG A 81 -23.51 -8.26 -17.52
CA ARG A 81 -24.75 -7.46 -17.61
C ARG A 81 -25.97 -8.15 -17.01
N GLU A 82 -26.01 -9.47 -17.07
CA GLU A 82 -27.08 -10.26 -16.46
C GLU A 82 -26.93 -10.32 -14.94
N THR A 83 -25.69 -10.39 -14.45
CA THR A 83 -25.40 -10.57 -13.02
C THR A 83 -25.38 -9.24 -12.25
N TRP A 84 -24.91 -8.16 -12.87
CA TRP A 84 -24.91 -6.80 -12.31
C TRP A 84 -25.72 -5.83 -13.20
N PRO A 85 -27.06 -5.89 -13.14
CA PRO A 85 -27.92 -4.93 -13.83
C PRO A 85 -27.75 -3.53 -13.21
N ALA A 86 -27.68 -2.51 -14.07
CA ALA A 86 -27.40 -1.11 -13.72
C ALA A 86 -28.36 -0.48 -12.71
#